data_AF-A0A7S4JNX6-F1
#
_entry.id   AF-A0A7S4JNX6-F1
#
_cell.length_a   1.000
_cell.length_b   1.000
_cell.length_c   1.000
_cell.angle_alpha   90.00
_cell.angle_beta   90.00
_cell.angle_gamma   90.00
#
_symmetry.space_group_name_H-M   'P 1'
#
loop_
_entity.id
_entity.type
_entity.pdbx_description
1 polymer ?
#
loop_
_entity_poly.entity_id
_entity_poly.type
_entity_poly.pdbx_seq_one_letter_code
_entity_poly.pdbx_strand_id
1 'polypeptide(L)'
;ERLQVEMRRETAMRMKEGEVGARVEALLDKHITAHTCPICYELMAGKEHRPIMLFPCGHTFCDACLTMHLSKQRAASGHCCPICREAVASQAPNVSLQQVIDGFVERQQ
;
A
#
# COMPACT_ATOMS: atom_id res chain seq x y z
N GLU A 1 26.21 43.97 -6.92
CA GLU A 1 26.91 42.69 -7.17
C GLU A 1 26.64 41.65 -6.07
N ARG A 2 26.96 41.90 -4.79
CA ARG A 2 26.72 40.93 -3.68
C ARG A 2 25.25 40.48 -3.52
N LEU A 3 24.29 41.40 -3.51
CA LEU A 3 22.86 41.09 -3.40
C LEU A 3 22.35 40.17 -4.52
N GLN A 4 22.86 40.33 -5.76
CA GLN A 4 22.47 39.48 -6.88
C GLN A 4 23.05 38.06 -6.76
N VAL A 5 24.24 37.92 -6.16
CA VAL A 5 24.87 36.62 -5.89
C VAL A 5 24.12 35.87 -4.78
N GLU A 6 23.70 36.56 -3.73
CA GLU A 6 22.89 35.98 -2.64
C GLU A 6 21.53 35.52 -3.15
N MET A 7 20.82 36.35 -3.92
CA MET A 7 19.52 36.01 -4.48
C MET A 7 19.58 34.79 -5.43
N ARG A 8 20.66 34.64 -6.21
CA ARG A 8 20.92 33.45 -7.05
C ARG A 8 21.17 32.19 -6.23
N ARG A 9 21.85 32.31 -5.09
CA ARG A 9 22.08 31.19 -4.16
C ARG A 9 20.79 30.72 -3.50
N GLU A 10 19.96 31.64 -3.02
CA GLU A 10 18.66 31.32 -2.41
C GLU A 10 17.72 30.64 -3.41
N THR A 11 17.66 31.15 -4.65
CA THR A 11 16.87 30.51 -5.71
C THR A 11 17.41 29.11 -6.05
N ALA A 12 18.72 28.93 -6.17
CA ALA A 12 19.31 27.60 -6.38
C ALA A 12 19.03 26.63 -5.23
N MET A 13 19.04 27.11 -3.97
CA MET A 13 18.70 26.30 -2.80
C MET A 13 17.24 25.85 -2.82
N ARG A 14 16.30 26.77 -3.09
CA ARG A 14 14.87 26.46 -3.24
C ARG A 14 14.59 25.47 -4.38
N MET A 15 15.30 25.59 -5.50
CA MET A 15 15.19 24.63 -6.62
C MET A 15 15.65 23.24 -6.20
N LYS A 16 16.77 23.15 -5.47
CA LYS A 16 17.30 21.88 -4.96
C LYS A 16 16.35 21.23 -3.94
N GLU A 17 15.72 22.02 -3.06
CA GLU A 17 14.70 21.54 -2.14
C GLU A 17 13.47 20.99 -2.88
N GLY A 18 13.02 21.68 -3.93
CA GLY A 18 11.95 21.19 -4.81
C GLY A 18 12.28 19.88 -5.50
N GLU A 19 13.52 19.73 -5.99
CA GLU A 19 14.00 18.48 -6.61
C GLU A 19 14.02 17.31 -5.62
N VAL A 20 14.47 17.56 -4.38
CA VAL A 20 14.44 16.55 -3.32
C VAL A 20 13.00 16.13 -2.99
N GLY A 21 12.08 17.10 -2.87
CA GLY A 21 10.66 16.83 -2.66
C GLY A 21 10.06 15.94 -3.75
N ALA A 22 10.28 16.31 -5.02
CA ALA A 22 9.80 15.53 -6.17
C ALA A 22 10.35 14.09 -6.18
N ARG A 23 11.62 13.91 -5.78
CA ARG A 23 12.22 12.58 -5.70
C ARG A 23 11.64 11.74 -4.55
N VAL A 24 11.33 12.35 -3.42
CA VAL A 24 10.67 11.67 -2.29
C VAL A 24 9.27 11.20 -2.69
N GLU A 25 8.48 12.07 -3.32
CA GLU A 25 7.14 11.71 -3.82
C GLU A 25 7.21 10.55 -4.83
N ALA A 26 8.11 10.62 -5.82
CA ALA A 26 8.27 9.53 -6.79
C ALA A 26 8.65 8.18 -6.14
N LEU A 27 9.43 8.21 -5.05
CA LEU A 27 9.74 7.00 -4.28
C LEU A 27 8.51 6.50 -3.52
N LEU A 28 7.74 7.39 -2.89
CA LEU A 28 6.52 7.02 -2.18
C LEU A 28 5.50 6.40 -3.12
N ASP A 29 5.26 7.01 -4.29
CA ASP A 29 4.36 6.51 -5.32
C ASP A 29 4.69 5.07 -5.70
N LYS A 30 5.98 4.81 -5.96
CA LYS A 30 6.45 3.47 -6.33
C LYS A 30 6.25 2.44 -5.22
N HIS A 31 6.43 2.82 -3.95
CA HIS A 31 6.26 1.88 -2.84
C HIS A 31 4.78 1.66 -2.52
N ILE A 32 3.94 2.68 -2.58
CA ILE A 32 2.50 2.54 -2.27
C ILE A 32 1.81 1.71 -3.35
N THR A 33 2.10 1.99 -4.64
CA THR A 33 1.53 1.22 -5.76
C THR A 33 1.94 -0.26 -5.78
N ALA A 34 2.99 -0.64 -5.08
CA ALA A 34 3.39 -2.05 -4.92
C ALA A 34 2.50 -2.86 -3.95
N HIS A 35 1.59 -2.22 -3.20
CA HIS A 35 0.69 -2.90 -2.26
C HIS A 35 -0.53 -3.50 -2.98
N THR A 36 -0.25 -4.39 -3.92
CA THR A 36 -1.27 -5.11 -4.68
C THR A 36 -1.64 -6.43 -4.00
N CYS A 37 -2.89 -6.87 -4.18
CA CYS A 37 -3.30 -8.18 -3.71
C CYS A 37 -2.54 -9.29 -4.46
N PRO A 38 -1.94 -10.28 -3.77
CA PRO A 38 -1.18 -11.35 -4.41
C PRO A 38 -2.05 -12.37 -5.18
N ILE A 39 -3.37 -12.20 -5.22
CA ILE A 39 -4.31 -13.07 -5.94
C ILE A 39 -4.78 -12.39 -7.24
N CYS A 40 -5.31 -11.17 -7.17
CA CYS A 40 -5.80 -10.44 -8.36
C CYS A 40 -4.80 -9.45 -8.94
N TYR A 41 -3.70 -9.15 -8.24
CA TYR A 41 -2.69 -8.15 -8.62
C TYR A 41 -3.20 -6.70 -8.71
N GLU A 42 -4.43 -6.44 -8.25
CA GLU A 42 -4.97 -5.09 -8.13
C GLU A 42 -4.48 -4.40 -6.86
N LEU A 43 -4.30 -3.07 -6.93
CA LEU A 43 -3.99 -2.24 -5.77
C LEU A 43 -5.07 -2.42 -4.70
N MET A 44 -4.65 -2.59 -3.43
CA MET A 44 -5.58 -2.80 -2.31
C MET A 44 -6.29 -1.51 -1.85
N ALA A 45 -6.96 -0.82 -2.77
CA ALA A 45 -7.60 0.47 -2.58
C ALA A 45 -9.14 0.38 -2.59
N GLY A 46 -9.78 1.26 -1.80
CA GLY A 46 -11.23 1.33 -1.78
C GLY A 46 -11.92 0.09 -1.20
N LYS A 47 -13.25 0.01 -1.38
CA LYS A 47 -14.11 -0.90 -0.61
C LYS A 47 -13.95 -2.37 -0.99
N GLU A 48 -13.88 -2.68 -2.29
CA GLU A 48 -13.78 -4.08 -2.75
C GLU A 48 -12.37 -4.65 -2.61
N HIS A 49 -11.35 -3.80 -2.78
CA HIS A 49 -9.96 -4.22 -2.69
C HIS A 49 -9.34 -4.00 -1.30
N ARG A 50 -10.16 -3.71 -0.27
CA ARG A 50 -9.69 -3.46 1.09
C ARG A 50 -8.74 -4.56 1.61
N PRO A 51 -7.60 -4.22 2.22
CA PRO A 51 -6.62 -5.20 2.66
C PRO A 51 -7.08 -5.89 3.96
N ILE A 52 -7.11 -7.22 3.94
CA ILE A 52 -7.41 -8.11 5.07
C ILE A 52 -6.17 -8.92 5.41
N MET A 53 -5.72 -8.85 6.65
CA MET A 53 -4.58 -9.60 7.20
C MET A 53 -5.03 -10.89 7.88
N LEU A 54 -4.28 -11.97 7.66
CA LEU A 54 -4.50 -13.29 8.27
C LEU A 54 -3.56 -13.52 9.46
N PHE A 55 -4.08 -14.08 10.55
CA PHE A 55 -3.29 -14.46 11.73
C PHE A 55 -3.13 -15.98 11.84
N PRO A 56 -1.94 -16.48 12.26
CA PRO A 56 -0.80 -15.72 12.78
C PRO A 56 0.21 -15.23 11.72
N CYS A 57 0.06 -15.62 10.45
CA CYS A 57 1.11 -15.45 9.45
C CYS A 57 1.35 -14.01 8.94
N GLY A 58 0.40 -13.08 9.14
CA GLY A 58 0.52 -11.67 8.73
C GLY A 58 0.30 -11.39 7.25
N HIS A 59 0.12 -12.40 6.40
CA HIS A 59 -0.14 -12.19 4.97
C HIS A 59 -1.46 -11.46 4.73
N THR A 60 -1.44 -10.52 3.80
CA THR A 60 -2.57 -9.63 3.50
C THR A 60 -3.07 -9.83 2.08
N PHE A 61 -4.40 -9.81 1.90
CA PHE A 61 -5.10 -10.01 0.63
C PHE A 61 -6.23 -8.98 0.51
N CYS A 62 -6.76 -8.73 -0.69
CA CYS A 62 -8.00 -7.99 -0.76
C CYS A 62 -9.19 -8.84 -0.29
N ASP A 63 -10.19 -8.19 0.30
CA ASP A 63 -11.37 -8.83 0.87
C ASP A 63 -12.15 -9.68 -0.15
N ALA A 64 -12.32 -9.18 -1.37
CA ALA A 64 -12.99 -9.91 -2.45
C ALA A 64 -12.29 -11.26 -2.75
N CYS A 65 -10.96 -11.25 -2.94
CA CYS A 65 -10.20 -12.45 -3.24
C CYS A 65 -10.14 -13.41 -2.05
N LEU A 66 -9.96 -12.88 -0.84
CA LEU A 66 -9.89 -13.72 0.36
C LEU A 66 -11.23 -14.42 0.62
N THR A 67 -12.34 -13.69 0.54
CA THR A 67 -13.69 -14.26 0.70
C THR A 67 -13.97 -15.37 -0.32
N MET A 68 -13.59 -15.15 -1.58
CA MET A 68 -13.70 -16.19 -2.61
C MET A 68 -12.81 -17.41 -2.31
N HIS A 69 -11.60 -17.20 -1.81
CA HIS A 69 -10.68 -18.28 -1.49
C HIS A 69 -11.22 -19.15 -0.33
N LEU A 70 -11.63 -18.51 0.77
CA LEU A 70 -12.12 -19.21 1.96
C LEU A 70 -13.45 -19.94 1.70
N SER A 71 -14.34 -19.40 0.87
CA SER A 71 -15.60 -20.06 0.51
C SER A 71 -15.41 -21.34 -0.31
N LYS A 72 -14.28 -21.47 -1.04
CA LYS A 72 -13.93 -22.69 -1.79
C LYS A 72 -13.30 -23.79 -0.92
N GLN A 73 -12.86 -23.46 0.29
CA GLN A 73 -12.28 -24.45 1.21
C GLN A 73 -13.40 -25.23 1.90
N ARG A 74 -13.21 -26.53 2.08
CA ARG A 74 -14.16 -27.34 2.86
C ARG A 74 -14.08 -26.93 4.32
N ALA A 75 -15.22 -26.70 4.97
CA ALA A 75 -15.25 -26.34 6.39
C ALA A 75 -14.47 -27.34 7.28
N ALA A 76 -14.48 -28.63 6.92
CA ALA A 76 -13.78 -29.68 7.66
C ALA A 76 -12.25 -29.64 7.56
N SER A 77 -11.67 -28.99 6.54
CA SER A 77 -10.21 -28.88 6.38
C SER A 77 -9.61 -27.64 7.07
N GLY A 78 -10.45 -26.80 7.66
CA GLY A 78 -10.02 -25.49 8.17
C GLY A 78 -9.66 -24.52 7.04
N HIS A 79 -9.33 -23.29 7.44
CA HIS A 79 -8.89 -22.25 6.53
C HIS A 79 -7.36 -22.15 6.52
N CYS A 80 -6.73 -22.17 5.35
CA CYS A 80 -5.28 -21.98 5.20
C CYS A 80 -4.93 -20.72 4.41
N CYS A 81 -3.81 -20.09 4.76
CA CYS A 81 -3.26 -18.96 4.02
C CYS A 81 -2.89 -19.35 2.57
N PRO A 82 -3.31 -18.59 1.55
CA PRO A 82 -2.94 -18.87 0.16
C PRO A 82 -1.44 -18.88 -0.14
N ILE A 83 -0.65 -18.12 0.62
CA ILE A 83 0.80 -17.97 0.40
C ILE A 83 1.59 -19.06 1.14
N CYS A 84 1.44 -19.12 2.46
CA CYS A 84 2.29 -19.97 3.31
C CYS A 84 1.61 -21.25 3.78
N ARG A 85 0.31 -21.43 3.48
CA ARG A 85 -0.52 -22.58 3.91
C ARG A 85 -0.72 -22.74 5.42
N GLU A 86 -0.19 -21.82 6.22
CA GLU A 86 -0.43 -21.76 7.67
C GLU A 86 -1.94 -21.71 7.97
N ALA A 87 -2.36 -22.39 9.04
CA ALA A 87 -3.75 -22.39 9.45
C ALA A 87 -4.17 -20.98 9.90
N VAL A 88 -5.31 -20.51 9.39
CA VAL A 88 -5.87 -19.21 9.70
C VAL A 88 -6.69 -19.33 10.98
N ALA A 89 -6.20 -18.70 12.05
CA ALA A 89 -6.93 -18.63 13.32
C ALA A 89 -7.96 -17.51 13.31
N SER A 90 -7.63 -16.37 12.70
CA SER A 90 -8.51 -15.22 12.57
C SER A 90 -8.05 -14.30 11.43
N GLN A 91 -8.88 -13.32 11.09
CA GLN A 91 -8.57 -12.30 10.10
C GLN A 91 -9.07 -10.93 10.57
N ALA A 92 -8.39 -9.86 10.17
CA ALA A 92 -8.81 -8.49 10.46
C ALA A 92 -8.44 -7.54 9.31
N PRO A 93 -9.19 -6.43 9.11
CA PRO A 93 -8.78 -5.38 8.20
C PRO A 93 -7.41 -4.79 8.60
N ASN A 94 -6.53 -4.60 7.62
CA ASN A 94 -5.28 -3.86 7.83
C ASN A 94 -5.56 -2.35 7.64
N VAL A 95 -6.16 -1.74 8.67
CA VAL A 95 -6.63 -0.34 8.63
C VAL A 95 -5.49 0.64 8.34
N SER A 96 -4.29 0.41 8.89
CA SER A 96 -3.13 1.25 8.62
C SER A 96 -2.72 1.22 7.15
N LEU A 97 -2.69 0.04 6.53
CA LEU A 97 -2.36 -0.08 5.12
C LEU A 97 -3.45 0.55 4.24
N GLN A 98 -4.73 0.33 4.57
CA GLN A 98 -5.86 0.94 3.88
C GLN A 98 -5.73 2.47 3.86
N GLN A 99 -5.49 3.10 5.02
CA GLN A 99 -5.37 4.56 5.14
C GLN A 99 -4.21 5.13 4.31
N VAL A 100 -3.07 4.42 4.26
CA VAL A 100 -1.92 4.84 3.44
C VAL A 100 -2.24 4.77 1.95
N ILE A 101 -2.88 3.69 1.50
CA ILE A 101 -3.25 3.51 0.10
C ILE A 101 -4.34 4.50 -0.30
N ASP A 102 -5.40 4.65 0.49
CA ASP A 102 -6.51 5.55 0.17
C ASP A 102 -6.04 7.00 0.11
N GLY A 103 -5.24 7.45 1.08
CA GLY A 103 -4.68 8.79 1.07
C GLY A 103 -3.79 9.04 -0.16
N PHE A 104 -3.10 8.02 -0.67
CA PHE A 104 -2.36 8.13 -1.93
C PHE A 104 -3.28 8.25 -3.15
N VAL A 105 -4.31 7.41 -3.24
CA VAL A 105 -5.27 7.42 -4.35
C VAL A 105 -6.02 8.75 -4.41
N GLU A 106 -6.43 9.30 -3.27
CA GLU A 106 -7.13 10.59 -3.18
C GLU A 106 -6.28 11.77 -3.68
N ARG A 107 -4.94 11.72 -3.53
CA ARG A 107 -4.03 12.77 -4.02
C ARG A 107 -3.81 12.74 -5.53
N GLN A 108 -4.10 11.61 -6.18
CA GLN A 108 -3.90 11.40 -7.61
C GLN A 108 -5.17 11.71 -8.45
N GLN A 109 -6.29 12.05 -7.79
CA GLN A 109 -7.56 12.45 -8.41
C GLN A 109 -7.66 13.97 -8.51
#